data_AF-A0A7C9KB94-F1
#
_entry.id   AF-A0A7C9KB94-F1
#
_cell.length_a   1.000
_cell.length_b   1.000
_cell.length_c   1.000
_cell.angle_alpha   90.00
_cell.angle_beta   90.00
_cell.angle_gamma   90.00
#
_symmetry.space_group_name_H-M   'P 1'
#
loop_
_entity.id
_entity.type
_entity.pdbx_description
1 polymer ?
#
loop_
_entity_poly.entity_id
_entity_poly.type
_entity_poly.pdbx_seq_one_letter_code
_entity_poly.pdbx_strand_id
1 'polypeptide(L)'
;MKLRNMKYEILVVLFLVTFSVFPNNDLKMQQAKYAAAESFFEEFEWARHYLQSNSGNDSTGEYIFYVAVIDIKRCIKYDNCDNSNLDNIVLNLEHSARKGFPLAVALLEHCFRDGFLVSEVDLDKANKYLNIYDANPIESNEANDISLVQRALFTMLLKNIKRK
;
A
#
# COMPACT_ATOMS: atom_id res chain seq x y z
N MET A 1 -13.81 -38.20 19.09
CA MET A 1 -13.13 -37.32 18.11
C MET A 1 -14.18 -36.45 17.40
N LYS A 2 -14.61 -35.33 17.99
CA LYS A 2 -15.57 -34.37 17.36
C LYS A 2 -15.74 -33.04 18.11
N LEU A 3 -14.67 -32.47 18.68
CA LEU A 3 -14.75 -31.21 19.46
C LEU A 3 -13.76 -30.13 19.01
N ARG A 4 -13.03 -30.33 17.90
CA ARG A 4 -11.97 -29.41 17.46
C ARG A 4 -12.42 -28.41 16.38
N ASN A 5 -13.60 -28.59 15.76
CA ASN A 5 -14.07 -27.75 14.65
C ASN A 5 -15.02 -26.60 15.06
N MET A 6 -15.55 -26.60 16.28
CA MET A 6 -16.54 -25.59 16.71
C MET A 6 -15.93 -24.21 17.06
N LYS A 7 -14.62 -24.15 17.35
CA LYS A 7 -13.97 -22.88 17.72
C LYS A 7 -13.75 -21.95 16.52
N TYR A 8 -13.55 -22.52 15.32
CA TYR A 8 -13.30 -21.72 14.12
C TYR A 8 -14.56 -21.04 13.60
N GLU A 9 -15.71 -21.70 13.65
CA GLU A 9 -16.97 -21.07 13.18
C GLU A 9 -17.44 -19.94 14.09
N ILE A 10 -17.27 -20.06 15.41
CA ILE A 10 -17.60 -18.96 16.34
C ILE A 10 -16.64 -17.77 16.18
N LEU A 11 -15.36 -18.02 15.89
CA LEU A 11 -14.39 -16.96 15.60
C LEU A 11 -14.66 -16.25 14.27
N VAL A 12 -15.08 -16.98 13.23
CA VAL A 12 -15.48 -16.38 11.93
C VAL A 12 -16.78 -15.58 12.09
N VAL A 13 -17.74 -16.06 12.87
CA VAL A 13 -18.99 -15.32 13.14
C VAL A 13 -18.74 -14.09 14.01
N LEU A 14 -17.85 -14.15 15.02
CA LEU A 14 -17.46 -12.95 15.78
C LEU A 14 -16.65 -11.95 14.92
N PHE A 15 -15.86 -12.42 13.96
CA PHE A 15 -15.16 -11.56 13.01
C PHE A 15 -16.12 -10.88 12.02
N LEU A 16 -17.25 -11.50 11.69
CA LEU A 16 -18.26 -10.93 10.79
C LEU A 16 -19.20 -9.94 11.48
N VAL A 17 -19.46 -10.07 12.79
CA VAL A 17 -20.45 -9.22 13.49
C VAL A 17 -19.90 -7.84 13.86
N THR A 18 -18.58 -7.65 13.98
CA THR A 18 -17.97 -6.33 14.23
C THR A 18 -17.94 -5.40 13.02
N PHE A 19 -18.28 -5.87 11.81
CA PHE A 19 -18.30 -5.07 10.58
C PHE A 19 -19.62 -4.32 10.32
N SER A 20 -20.61 -4.43 11.20
CA SER A 20 -21.96 -3.93 10.94
C SER A 20 -22.19 -2.44 11.25
N VAL A 21 -21.14 -1.64 11.49
CA VAL A 21 -21.28 -0.18 11.72
C VAL A 21 -20.23 0.63 10.96
N PHE A 22 -20.08 0.38 9.66
CA PHE A 22 -19.36 1.29 8.77
C PHE A 22 -20.21 1.56 7.52
N PRO A 23 -20.32 2.81 7.05
CA PRO A 23 -20.97 3.10 5.78
C PRO A 23 -20.29 2.26 4.69
N ASN A 24 -21.07 1.70 3.75
CA ASN A 24 -20.62 0.69 2.77
C ASN A 24 -19.31 1.00 2.00
N ASN A 25 -18.92 2.27 1.89
CA ASN A 25 -17.66 2.68 1.26
C ASN A 25 -16.44 2.38 2.16
N ASP A 26 -16.56 2.54 3.47
CA ASP A 26 -15.47 2.28 4.41
C ASP A 26 -15.12 0.79 4.47
N LEU A 27 -16.12 -0.10 4.36
CA LEU A 27 -15.88 -1.54 4.33
C LEU A 27 -15.09 -1.99 3.09
N LYS A 28 -15.50 -1.52 1.89
CA LYS A 28 -14.80 -1.87 0.65
C LYS A 28 -13.38 -1.30 0.62
N MET A 29 -13.21 -0.09 1.15
CA MET A 29 -11.89 0.49 1.32
C MET A 29 -11.02 -0.36 2.26
N GLN A 30 -11.53 -0.74 3.43
CA GLN A 30 -10.81 -1.62 4.36
C GLN A 30 -10.44 -2.97 3.74
N GLN A 31 -11.35 -3.59 2.98
CA GLN A 31 -11.06 -4.83 2.24
C GLN A 31 -9.95 -4.63 1.20
N ALA A 32 -9.98 -3.53 0.46
CA ALA A 32 -8.95 -3.23 -0.55
C ALA A 32 -7.58 -2.97 0.09
N LYS A 33 -7.55 -2.24 1.22
CA LYS A 33 -6.34 -2.07 2.04
C LYS A 33 -5.80 -3.41 2.53
N TYR A 34 -6.68 -4.29 3.01
CA TYR A 34 -6.31 -5.61 3.50
C TYR A 34 -5.73 -6.50 2.40
N ALA A 35 -6.34 -6.52 1.21
CA ALA A 35 -5.78 -7.18 0.04
C ALA A 35 -4.37 -6.66 -0.28
N ALA A 36 -4.20 -5.33 -0.28
CA ALA A 36 -2.90 -4.70 -0.45
C ALA A 36 -1.91 -5.03 0.68
N ALA A 37 -2.36 -5.28 1.91
CA ALA A 37 -1.54 -5.59 3.09
C ALA A 37 -1.00 -7.03 3.08
N GLU A 38 -1.91 -7.99 3.02
CA GLU A 38 -1.63 -9.41 3.26
C GLU A 38 -1.18 -10.15 1.99
N SER A 39 -1.22 -9.49 0.83
CA SER A 39 -0.82 -10.08 -0.45
C SER A 39 -1.74 -11.22 -0.91
N PHE A 40 -3.05 -11.08 -0.71
CA PHE A 40 -4.04 -11.95 -1.36
C PHE A 40 -4.08 -11.63 -2.85
N PHE A 41 -3.23 -12.31 -3.63
CA PHE A 41 -3.02 -12.02 -5.05
C PHE A 41 -4.30 -12.18 -5.88
N GLU A 42 -5.18 -13.09 -5.47
CA GLU A 42 -6.50 -13.32 -6.05
C GLU A 42 -7.42 -12.08 -5.91
N GLU A 43 -7.15 -11.25 -4.91
CA GLU A 43 -7.94 -10.06 -4.59
C GLU A 43 -7.41 -8.77 -5.25
N PHE A 44 -6.21 -8.82 -5.85
CA PHE A 44 -5.58 -7.62 -6.39
C PHE A 44 -6.36 -6.96 -7.51
N GLU A 45 -6.95 -7.74 -8.42
CA GLU A 45 -7.64 -7.18 -9.58
C GLU A 45 -8.89 -6.40 -9.18
N TRP A 46 -9.71 -6.95 -8.27
CA TRP A 46 -10.89 -6.24 -7.80
C TRP A 46 -10.50 -5.05 -6.91
N ALA A 47 -9.53 -5.22 -6.00
CA ALA A 47 -9.11 -4.18 -5.07
C ALA A 47 -8.54 -2.98 -5.83
N ARG A 48 -7.67 -3.25 -6.81
CA ARG A 48 -7.10 -2.23 -7.71
C ARG A 48 -8.20 -1.52 -8.49
N HIS A 49 -9.11 -2.26 -9.12
CA HIS A 49 -10.21 -1.65 -9.87
C HIS A 49 -11.09 -0.76 -8.97
N TYR A 50 -11.43 -1.24 -7.78
CA TYR A 50 -12.18 -0.45 -6.80
C TYR A 50 -11.44 0.83 -6.43
N LEU A 51 -10.15 0.75 -6.09
CA LEU A 51 -9.36 1.91 -5.68
C LEU A 51 -9.22 2.94 -6.81
N GLN A 52 -8.93 2.49 -8.05
CA GLN A 52 -8.84 3.35 -9.22
C GLN A 52 -10.16 4.03 -9.58
N SER A 53 -11.28 3.31 -9.47
CA SER A 53 -12.60 3.87 -9.76
C SER A 53 -12.98 4.99 -8.79
N ASN A 54 -12.41 4.98 -7.59
CA ASN A 54 -12.74 5.95 -6.54
C ASN A 54 -11.66 7.03 -6.36
N SER A 55 -10.47 6.88 -6.95
CA SER A 55 -9.37 7.85 -6.80
C SER A 55 -9.63 9.22 -7.43
N GLY A 56 -10.63 9.34 -8.32
CA GLY A 56 -10.98 10.61 -8.97
C GLY A 56 -11.47 11.68 -8.00
N ASN A 57 -12.14 11.28 -6.91
CA ASN A 57 -12.65 12.18 -5.87
C ASN A 57 -11.83 12.15 -4.58
N ASP A 58 -10.74 11.37 -4.56
CA ASP A 58 -9.88 11.21 -3.39
C ASP A 58 -9.06 12.49 -3.16
N SER A 59 -9.36 13.23 -2.10
CA SER A 59 -8.58 14.42 -1.70
C SER A 59 -7.37 14.09 -0.83
N THR A 60 -7.32 12.90 -0.23
CA THR A 60 -6.24 12.51 0.71
C THR A 60 -5.06 11.88 -0.03
N GLY A 61 -5.30 11.30 -1.21
CA GLY A 61 -4.30 10.57 -1.98
C GLY A 61 -4.14 9.12 -1.56
N GLU A 62 -4.91 8.67 -0.58
CA GLU A 62 -4.86 7.33 -0.02
C GLU A 62 -5.21 6.25 -1.05
N TYR A 63 -6.24 6.47 -1.89
CA TYR A 63 -6.65 5.49 -2.89
C TYR A 63 -5.52 5.26 -3.91
N ILE A 64 -4.89 6.35 -4.34
CA ILE A 64 -3.79 6.31 -5.30
C ILE A 64 -2.57 5.59 -4.70
N PHE A 65 -2.29 5.79 -3.41
CA PHE A 65 -1.24 5.07 -2.72
C PHE A 65 -1.48 3.55 -2.74
N TYR A 66 -2.68 3.10 -2.36
CA TYR A 66 -2.98 1.68 -2.31
C TYR A 66 -2.97 1.03 -3.71
N VAL A 67 -3.32 1.77 -4.77
CA VAL A 67 -3.10 1.32 -6.16
C VAL A 67 -1.61 1.08 -6.42
N ALA A 68 -0.74 2.02 -6.04
CA ALA A 68 0.70 1.88 -6.21
C ALA A 68 1.26 0.67 -5.44
N VAL A 69 0.82 0.46 -4.19
CA VAL A 69 1.21 -0.71 -3.38
C VAL A 69 0.79 -2.02 -4.04
N ILE A 70 -0.43 -2.11 -4.57
CA ILE A 70 -0.87 -3.30 -5.31
C ILE A 70 -0.01 -3.49 -6.57
N ASP A 71 0.28 -2.43 -7.32
CA ASP A 71 1.08 -2.52 -8.54
C ASP A 71 2.53 -2.96 -8.25
N ILE A 72 3.14 -2.49 -7.14
CA ILE A 72 4.40 -3.01 -6.61
C ILE A 72 4.31 -4.53 -6.35
N LYS A 73 3.24 -4.98 -5.68
CA LYS A 73 3.11 -6.41 -5.36
C LYS A 73 2.86 -7.26 -6.59
N ARG A 74 2.11 -6.76 -7.59
CA ARG A 74 1.89 -7.41 -8.88
C ARG A 74 3.21 -7.55 -9.65
N CYS A 75 3.97 -6.45 -9.75
CA CYS A 75 5.34 -6.39 -10.28
C CYS A 75 6.20 -7.55 -9.74
N ILE A 76 6.22 -7.69 -8.41
CA ILE A 76 6.99 -8.70 -7.68
C ILE A 76 6.50 -10.13 -7.87
N LYS A 77 5.17 -10.32 -7.96
CA LYS A 77 4.54 -11.64 -8.05
C LYS A 77 4.67 -12.24 -9.43
N TYR A 78 4.43 -11.42 -10.45
CA TYR A 78 4.37 -11.83 -11.84
C TYR A 78 5.68 -11.55 -12.59
N ASP A 79 6.70 -11.05 -11.89
CA ASP A 79 8.02 -10.70 -12.45
C ASP A 79 7.93 -9.75 -13.65
N ASN A 80 6.96 -8.82 -13.61
CA ASN A 80 6.65 -7.88 -14.69
C ASN A 80 7.05 -6.43 -14.35
N CYS A 81 8.21 -6.28 -13.70
CA CYS A 81 8.79 -5.00 -13.31
C CYS A 81 9.55 -4.29 -14.43
N ASP A 82 8.88 -4.07 -15.56
CA ASP A 82 9.45 -3.24 -16.62
C ASP A 82 9.49 -1.75 -16.23
N ASN A 83 10.30 -0.99 -16.96
CA ASN A 83 10.50 0.44 -16.73
C ASN A 83 9.19 1.23 -16.75
N SER A 84 8.24 0.88 -17.61
CA SER A 84 6.97 1.60 -17.72
C SER A 84 6.10 1.38 -16.49
N ASN A 85 6.05 0.15 -15.97
CA ASN A 85 5.31 -0.17 -14.75
C ASN A 85 5.95 0.51 -13.53
N LEU A 86 7.28 0.49 -13.43
CA LEU A 86 7.99 1.17 -12.34
C LEU A 86 7.77 2.69 -12.38
N ASP A 87 7.86 3.31 -13.56
CA ASP A 87 7.61 4.75 -13.73
C ASP A 87 6.17 5.13 -13.34
N ASN A 88 5.19 4.31 -13.70
CA ASN A 88 3.79 4.51 -13.31
C ASN A 88 3.58 4.37 -11.79
N ILE A 89 4.24 3.41 -11.15
CA ILE A 89 4.18 3.24 -9.69
C ILE A 89 4.74 4.48 -9.00
N VAL A 90 5.93 4.93 -9.40
CA VAL A 90 6.56 6.13 -8.82
C VAL A 90 5.68 7.36 -9.05
N LEU A 91 5.12 7.54 -10.25
CA LEU A 91 4.21 8.65 -10.55
C LEU A 91 2.97 8.65 -9.64
N ASN A 92 2.38 7.49 -9.38
CA ASN A 92 1.23 7.36 -8.47
C ASN A 92 1.61 7.69 -7.03
N LEU A 93 2.78 7.24 -6.57
CA LEU A 93 3.30 7.60 -5.26
C LEU A 93 3.53 9.11 -5.14
N GLU A 94 4.14 9.75 -6.14
CA GLU A 94 4.35 11.20 -6.13
C GLU A 94 3.00 11.96 -6.15
N HIS A 95 2.01 11.46 -6.87
CA HIS A 95 0.67 12.04 -6.87
C HIS A 95 0.01 11.92 -5.49
N SER A 96 0.09 10.75 -4.87
CA SER A 96 -0.41 10.54 -3.51
C SER A 96 0.30 11.46 -2.49
N ALA A 97 1.63 11.56 -2.56
CA ALA A 97 2.42 12.45 -1.72
C ALA A 97 2.03 13.94 -1.91
N ARG A 98 1.78 14.38 -3.14
CA ARG A 98 1.30 15.75 -3.42
C ARG A 98 -0.07 16.05 -2.82
N LYS A 99 -0.92 15.03 -2.63
CA LYS A 99 -2.21 15.15 -1.95
C LYS A 99 -2.07 15.12 -0.42
N GLY A 100 -0.85 14.97 0.09
CA GLY A 100 -0.56 14.99 1.53
C GLY A 100 -0.62 13.62 2.20
N PHE A 101 -0.68 12.52 1.44
CA PHE A 101 -0.70 11.19 2.05
C PHE A 101 0.68 10.82 2.62
N PRO A 102 0.81 10.67 3.95
CA PRO A 102 2.13 10.64 4.59
C PRO A 102 2.90 9.33 4.32
N LEU A 103 2.19 8.21 4.12
CA LEU A 103 2.82 6.92 3.77
C LEU A 103 3.44 6.94 2.36
N ALA A 104 2.89 7.72 1.44
CA ALA A 104 3.48 7.90 0.12
C ALA A 104 4.78 8.71 0.21
N VAL A 105 4.81 9.74 1.06
CA VAL A 105 6.03 10.52 1.33
C VAL A 105 7.12 9.62 1.92
N ALA A 106 6.78 8.83 2.95
CA ALA A 106 7.72 7.91 3.57
C ALA A 106 8.24 6.86 2.57
N LEU A 107 7.36 6.28 1.75
CA LEU A 107 7.78 5.28 0.76
C LEU A 107 8.69 5.88 -0.33
N LEU A 108 8.39 7.08 -0.83
CA LEU A 108 9.22 7.77 -1.82
C LEU A 108 10.61 8.11 -1.27
N GLU A 109 10.68 8.54 -0.01
CA GLU A 109 11.95 8.79 0.69
C GLU A 109 12.86 7.56 0.59
N HIS A 110 12.36 6.39 0.98
CA HIS A 110 13.09 5.13 0.88
C HIS A 110 13.40 4.73 -0.56
N CYS A 111 12.45 4.89 -1.48
CA CYS A 111 12.66 4.55 -2.89
C CYS A 111 13.85 5.33 -3.49
N PHE A 112 13.93 6.64 -3.25
CA PHE A 112 15.02 7.45 -3.75
C PHE A 112 16.33 7.25 -2.99
N ARG A 113 16.28 6.98 -1.67
CA ARG A 113 17.49 6.77 -0.85
C ARG A 113 18.20 5.47 -1.19
N ASP A 114 17.45 4.39 -1.37
CA ASP A 114 18.01 3.04 -1.53
C ASP A 114 17.98 2.56 -2.98
N GLY A 115 17.38 3.34 -3.89
CA GLY A 115 17.27 3.02 -5.31
C GLY A 115 16.19 1.96 -5.60
N PHE A 116 15.14 1.87 -4.79
CA PHE A 116 13.99 0.99 -5.08
C PHE A 116 13.05 1.66 -6.09
N LEU A 117 12.55 0.88 -7.04
CA LEU A 117 11.64 1.33 -8.11
C LEU A 117 12.23 2.38 -9.09
N VAL A 118 13.40 2.93 -8.79
CA VAL A 118 14.09 3.96 -9.58
C VAL A 118 15.40 3.41 -10.15
N SER A 119 15.95 4.08 -11.18
CA SER A 119 17.21 3.67 -11.83
C SER A 119 18.43 3.88 -10.96
N GLU A 120 18.42 4.96 -10.19
CA GLU A 120 19.58 5.44 -9.45
C GLU A 120 19.15 6.02 -8.11
N VAL A 121 20.05 5.97 -7.15
CA VAL A 121 19.89 6.64 -5.86
C VAL A 121 19.88 8.15 -6.09
N ASP A 122 18.88 8.85 -5.56
CA ASP A 122 18.70 10.30 -5.64
C ASP A 122 18.53 10.86 -4.23
N LEU A 123 19.65 11.15 -3.57
CA LEU A 123 19.66 11.63 -2.18
C LEU A 123 19.00 13.00 -2.02
N ASP A 124 19.02 13.84 -3.06
CA ASP A 124 18.39 15.16 -3.02
C ASP A 124 16.87 15.02 -2.97
N LYS A 125 16.30 14.14 -3.80
CA LYS A 125 14.87 13.80 -3.71
C LYS A 125 14.53 13.10 -2.40
N ALA A 126 15.35 12.16 -1.96
CA ALA A 126 15.13 11.48 -0.68
C ALA A 126 15.04 12.49 0.47
N ASN A 127 16.01 13.40 0.57
CA ASN A 127 16.03 14.43 1.60
C ASN A 127 14.86 15.43 1.47
N LYS A 128 14.40 15.71 0.24
CA LYS A 128 13.19 16.50 0.02
C LYS A 128 11.96 15.82 0.64
N TYR A 129 11.77 14.52 0.41
CA TYR A 129 10.65 13.78 1.00
C TYR A 129 10.79 13.60 2.51
N LEU A 130 12.00 13.41 3.02
CA LEU A 130 12.27 13.41 4.45
C LEU A 130 11.84 14.72 5.13
N ASN A 131 12.21 15.87 4.55
CA ASN A 131 11.79 17.17 5.08
C ASN A 131 10.26 17.36 5.07
N ILE A 132 9.57 16.82 4.06
CA ILE A 132 8.10 16.83 4.01
C ILE A 132 7.50 15.96 5.12
N TYR A 133 8.10 14.79 5.36
CA TYR A 133 7.70 13.86 6.40
C TYR A 133 7.91 14.44 7.81
N ASP A 134 9.07 15.03 8.07
CA ASP A 134 9.40 15.66 9.36
C ASP A 134 8.48 16.85 9.67
N ALA A 135 8.05 17.58 8.63
CA ALA A 135 7.10 18.68 8.77
C ALA A 135 5.66 18.21 9.08
N ASN A 136 5.30 16.98 8.70
CA ASN A 136 3.95 16.42 8.87
C ASN A 136 4.02 14.93 9.23
N PRO A 137 4.45 14.59 10.47
CA PRO A 137 4.62 13.21 10.87
C PRO A 137 3.28 12.47 10.95
N ILE A 138 3.29 11.17 10.64
CA ILE A 138 2.12 10.29 10.78
C ILE A 138 1.71 10.28 12.26
N GLU A 139 0.49 10.72 12.57
CA GLU A 139 -0.05 10.55 13.93
C GLU A 139 -0.22 9.06 14.23
N SER A 140 0.23 8.62 15.41
CA SER A 140 0.41 7.23 15.85
C SER A 140 -0.82 6.30 15.81
N ASN A 141 -1.95 6.80 15.31
CA ASN A 141 -3.27 6.16 15.29
C ASN A 141 -3.39 5.22 14.07
N GLU A 142 -2.49 5.35 13.09
CA GLU A 142 -2.42 4.56 11.84
C GLU A 142 -1.42 3.38 11.93
N ALA A 143 -1.25 2.79 13.11
CA ALA A 143 -0.25 1.73 13.36
C ALA A 143 -0.36 0.53 12.40
N ASN A 144 -1.58 0.22 11.90
CA ASN A 144 -1.78 -0.83 10.89
C ASN A 144 -1.22 -0.44 9.52
N ASP A 145 -1.29 0.83 9.13
CA ASP A 145 -0.87 1.30 7.80
C ASP A 145 0.66 1.57 7.78
N ILE A 146 1.28 1.89 8.93
CA ILE A 146 2.74 1.89 9.09
C ILE A 146 3.33 0.48 8.89
N SER A 147 2.66 -0.56 9.41
CA SER A 147 3.06 -1.95 9.18
C SER A 147 3.02 -2.34 7.70
N LEU A 148 2.12 -1.72 6.92
CA LEU A 148 1.96 -1.93 5.49
C LEU A 148 3.12 -1.35 4.69
N VAL A 149 3.55 -0.13 5.01
CA VAL A 149 4.75 0.50 4.43
C VAL A 149 5.99 -0.32 4.77
N GLN A 150 6.15 -0.72 6.03
CA GLN A 150 7.26 -1.56 6.46
C GLN A 150 7.27 -2.92 5.74
N ARG A 151 6.11 -3.54 5.53
CA ARG A 151 5.98 -4.79 4.76
C ARG A 151 6.25 -4.60 3.27
N ALA A 152 5.78 -3.50 2.67
CA ALA A 152 6.05 -3.17 1.28
C ALA A 152 7.56 -2.97 1.06
N LEU A 153 8.20 -2.16 1.91
CA LEU A 153 9.65 -1.95 1.93
C LEU A 153 10.41 -3.26 2.15
N PHE A 154 10.02 -4.07 3.13
CA PHE A 154 10.64 -5.37 3.40
C PHE A 154 10.54 -6.31 2.19
N THR A 155 9.41 -6.29 1.47
CA THR A 155 9.23 -7.10 0.26
C THR A 155 10.10 -6.60 -0.89
N MET A 156 10.22 -5.27 -1.09
CA MET A 156 11.13 -4.69 -2.09
C MET A 156 12.59 -5.01 -1.78
N LEU A 157 12.99 -4.90 -0.51
CA LEU A 157 14.31 -5.24 0.01
C LEU A 157 14.67 -6.70 -0.25
N LEU A 158 13.78 -7.64 0.07
CA LEU A 158 14.03 -9.07 -0.14
C LEU A 158 14.16 -9.48 -1.62
N LYS A 159 13.44 -8.78 -2.52
CA LYS A 159 13.40 -9.11 -3.95
C LYS A 159 14.43 -8.31 -4.77
N ASN A 160 15.15 -7.37 -4.16
CA ASN A 160 16.13 -6.50 -4.80
C ASN A 160 15.56 -5.86 -6.08
N ILE A 161 14.38 -5.25 -5.97
CA ILE A 161 13.73 -4.54 -7.10
C ILE A 161 14.57 -3.31 -7.42
N LYS A 162 15.57 -3.53 -8.26
CA LYS A 162 16.37 -2.48 -8.89
C LYS A 162 16.03 -2.49 -10.36
N ARG A 163 15.82 -1.30 -10.89
CA ARG A 163 15.66 -1.11 -12.33
C ARG A 163 16.95 -1.58 -13.00
N LYS A 164 16.83 -2.47 -13.99
CA LYS A 164 17.97 -3.00 -14.74
C LYS A 164 18.37 -2.05 -15.86
#